data_AF-D0N4P6-F1
#
_entry.id   AF-D0N4P6-F1
#
_cell.length_a   1.000
_cell.length_b   1.000
_cell.length_c   1.000
_cell.angle_alpha   90.00
_cell.angle_beta   90.00
_cell.angle_gamma   90.00
#
_symmetry.space_group_name_H-M   'P 1'
#
loop_
_entity.id
_entity.type
_entity.pdbx_description
1 polymer ?
#
loop_
_entity_poly.entity_id
_entity_poly.type
_entity_poly.pdbx_seq_one_letter_code
_entity_poly.pdbx_strand_id
1 'polypeptide(L)'
;MSSDKSDVDVLTSVLSAMTVRHDDDHLITQRPAATLKEILEKIRANKDKIRELDLKDMAAKKRKLRSPGGDLVGRVFQLNRTVRRLLLPGHEIEDVGAKSMGNMLRANNTLQHLDLRGNEITGEGARAISDALYGHESLEHLGLSSNKLGDEGAKAVAQMIPYNISLKYLGLAYNGIGEEGGKALLEAVLQNRSLVMVQLVKNDIPQEILDKIRAALVVNKLMQKKAQRDEEKEQKKYEETEKELVRMREEALSNQNEEESSSDEDEDDESLWI
;
A
#
# COMPACT_ATOMS: atom_id res chain seq x y z
N MET A 1 4.37 -30.25 -22.12
CA MET A 1 4.24 -29.17 -23.12
C MET A 1 2.76 -28.88 -23.45
N SER A 2 1.89 -28.69 -22.44
CA SER A 2 0.45 -28.36 -22.67
C SER A 2 -0.04 -27.10 -21.95
N SER A 3 0.85 -26.31 -21.34
CA SER A 3 0.49 -25.07 -20.62
C SER A 3 0.36 -23.83 -21.51
N ASP A 4 0.95 -23.85 -22.72
CA ASP A 4 1.01 -22.64 -23.56
C ASP A 4 -0.31 -22.30 -24.27
N LYS A 5 -1.16 -23.30 -24.57
CA LYS A 5 -2.43 -23.05 -25.28
C LYS A 5 -3.49 -22.39 -24.39
N SER A 6 -3.53 -22.72 -23.09
CA SER A 6 -4.47 -22.09 -22.15
C SER A 6 -4.10 -20.64 -21.85
N ASP A 7 -2.81 -20.33 -21.77
CA ASP A 7 -2.33 -18.98 -21.49
C ASP A 7 -2.60 -18.02 -22.66
N VAL A 8 -2.53 -18.53 -23.90
CA VAL A 8 -2.82 -17.75 -25.13
C VAL A 8 -4.33 -17.46 -25.28
N ASP A 9 -5.21 -18.40 -24.94
CA ASP A 9 -6.67 -18.19 -25.02
C ASP A 9 -7.19 -17.18 -23.98
N VAL A 10 -6.62 -17.14 -22.76
CA VAL A 10 -6.96 -16.14 -21.74
C VAL A 10 -6.56 -14.72 -22.18
N LEU A 11 -5.45 -14.59 -22.92
CA LEU A 11 -4.84 -13.32 -23.29
C LEU A 11 -5.40 -12.69 -24.58
N THR A 12 -5.99 -13.50 -25.46
CA THR A 12 -6.39 -13.04 -26.81
C THR A 12 -7.77 -12.35 -26.84
N SER A 13 -8.65 -12.58 -25.86
CA SER A 13 -10.02 -12.02 -25.87
C SER A 13 -10.16 -10.69 -25.12
N VAL A 14 -9.13 -9.84 -25.23
CA VAL A 14 -8.72 -8.63 -24.47
C VAL A 14 -9.21 -7.20 -24.80
N LEU A 15 -10.32 -6.87 -25.47
CA LEU A 15 -10.55 -5.47 -25.91
C LEU A 15 -11.72 -4.72 -25.21
N SER A 16 -11.44 -3.47 -24.79
CA SER A 16 -12.37 -2.39 -24.35
C SER A 16 -12.60 -2.09 -22.86
N ALA A 17 -11.83 -2.58 -21.88
CA ALA A 17 -12.20 -2.39 -20.46
C ALA A 17 -11.03 -2.28 -19.45
N MET A 18 -9.84 -1.84 -19.88
CA MET A 18 -8.69 -1.71 -18.98
C MET A 18 -8.37 -0.25 -18.75
N THR A 19 -8.13 0.14 -17.49
CA THR A 19 -7.60 1.47 -17.17
C THR A 19 -6.23 1.32 -16.51
N VAL A 20 -5.26 2.07 -17.03
CA VAL A 20 -3.87 2.09 -16.57
C VAL A 20 -3.50 3.54 -16.29
N ARG A 21 -2.94 3.82 -15.12
CA ARG A 21 -2.52 5.19 -14.72
C ARG A 21 -0.99 5.33 -14.70
N HIS A 22 -0.49 6.47 -15.19
CA HIS A 22 0.94 6.83 -15.26
C HIS A 22 1.31 7.94 -14.25
N ASP A 23 2.59 8.31 -14.17
CA ASP A 23 3.14 9.32 -13.25
C ASP A 23 2.53 10.72 -13.42
N ASP A 24 2.15 11.10 -14.64
CA ASP A 24 1.37 12.31 -14.89
C ASP A 24 -0.11 11.93 -14.72
N ASP A 25 -0.83 12.59 -13.82
CA ASP A 25 -2.19 12.29 -13.31
C ASP A 25 -3.32 12.25 -14.37
N HIS A 26 -2.94 12.16 -15.65
CA HIS A 26 -3.79 11.88 -16.77
C HIS A 26 -4.18 10.40 -16.81
N LEU A 27 -5.49 10.15 -16.69
CA LEU A 27 -6.14 8.91 -17.12
C LEU A 27 -5.92 8.74 -18.63
N ILE A 28 -4.79 8.14 -19.03
CA ILE A 28 -4.61 7.76 -20.43
C ILE A 28 -5.36 6.44 -20.63
N THR A 29 -6.61 6.55 -21.08
CA THR A 29 -7.18 5.49 -21.91
C THR A 29 -6.31 5.42 -23.17
N GLN A 30 -5.23 4.63 -23.15
CA GLN A 30 -4.38 4.49 -24.32
C GLN A 30 -5.24 3.96 -25.49
N ARG A 31 -4.84 4.40 -26.68
CA ARG A 31 -5.38 4.08 -28.02
C ARG A 31 -5.96 2.66 -28.13
N PRO A 32 -6.94 2.43 -29.03
CA PRO A 32 -7.63 1.16 -29.10
C PRO A 32 -6.63 -0.01 -29.20
N ALA A 33 -6.75 -0.94 -28.25
CA ALA A 33 -6.30 -2.34 -28.34
C ALA A 33 -4.90 -2.77 -27.82
N ALA A 34 -4.28 -2.16 -26.80
CA ALA A 34 -3.22 -2.89 -26.11
C ALA A 34 -3.81 -4.13 -25.42
N THR A 35 -3.33 -5.34 -25.77
CA THR A 35 -3.81 -6.58 -25.15
C THR A 35 -3.39 -6.66 -23.69
N LEU A 36 -4.12 -7.41 -22.85
CA LEU A 36 -3.70 -7.66 -21.46
C LEU A 36 -2.25 -8.19 -21.40
N LYS A 37 -1.86 -9.02 -22.37
CA LYS A 37 -0.50 -9.54 -22.52
C LYS A 37 0.54 -8.43 -22.65
N GLU A 38 0.32 -7.48 -23.56
CA GLU A 38 1.25 -6.36 -23.78
C GLU A 38 1.39 -5.50 -22.52
N ILE A 39 0.28 -5.26 -21.82
CA ILE A 39 0.29 -4.49 -20.57
C ILE A 39 1.07 -5.24 -19.49
N LEU A 40 0.84 -6.55 -19.34
CA LEU A 40 1.58 -7.37 -18.39
C LEU A 40 3.07 -7.46 -18.72
N GLU A 41 3.46 -7.51 -19.99
CA GLU A 41 4.88 -7.47 -20.39
C GLU A 41 5.52 -6.11 -20.09
N LYS A 42 4.79 -5.00 -20.30
CA LYS A 42 5.26 -3.66 -19.90
C LYS A 42 5.46 -3.55 -18.39
N ILE A 43 4.49 -4.04 -17.61
CA ILE A 43 4.55 -4.09 -16.14
C ILE A 43 5.73 -4.95 -15.70
N ARG A 44 5.88 -6.15 -16.27
CA ARG A 44 7.00 -7.06 -15.97
C ARG A 44 8.35 -6.40 -16.24
N ALA A 45 8.46 -5.66 -17.35
CA ALA A 45 9.67 -4.95 -17.74
C ALA A 45 9.90 -3.64 -16.97
N ASN A 46 9.02 -3.27 -16.03
CA ASN A 46 9.05 -1.99 -15.30
C ASN A 46 9.06 -0.76 -16.23
N LYS A 47 8.47 -0.90 -17.42
CA LYS A 47 8.40 0.15 -18.43
C LYS A 47 7.22 1.08 -18.19
N ASP A 48 7.32 2.29 -18.73
CA ASP A 48 6.26 3.29 -18.78
C ASP A 48 5.77 3.81 -17.41
N LYS A 49 6.45 3.52 -16.29
CA LYS A 49 6.10 4.01 -14.95
C LYS A 49 4.62 3.80 -14.57
N ILE A 50 4.03 2.66 -14.96
CA ILE A 50 2.65 2.32 -14.62
C ILE A 50 2.52 2.21 -13.10
N ARG A 51 1.52 2.90 -12.52
CA ARG A 51 1.26 2.96 -11.07
C ARG A 51 0.02 2.20 -10.64
N GLU A 52 -0.96 2.07 -11.52
CA GLU A 52 -2.22 1.39 -11.23
C GLU A 52 -2.61 0.49 -12.41
N LEU A 53 -2.98 -0.75 -12.09
CA LEU A 53 -3.65 -1.66 -13.00
C LEU A 53 -5.06 -1.94 -12.46
N ASP A 54 -6.08 -1.43 -13.16
CA ASP A 54 -7.49 -1.66 -12.80
C ASP A 54 -8.18 -2.55 -13.85
N LEU A 55 -8.61 -3.74 -13.42
CA LEU A 55 -9.29 -4.73 -14.24
C LEU A 55 -10.77 -4.91 -13.88
N LYS A 56 -11.37 -4.05 -13.02
CA LYS A 56 -12.79 -4.15 -12.62
C LYS A 56 -13.75 -4.31 -13.79
N ASP A 57 -13.59 -3.46 -14.81
CA ASP A 57 -14.50 -3.44 -15.95
C ASP A 57 -14.38 -4.71 -16.80
N MET A 58 -13.22 -5.38 -16.79
CA MET A 58 -13.06 -6.66 -17.48
C MET A 58 -13.92 -7.75 -16.85
N ALA A 59 -13.90 -7.87 -15.52
CA ALA A 59 -14.77 -8.80 -14.81
C ALA A 59 -16.26 -8.48 -15.05
N ALA A 60 -16.63 -7.20 -15.02
CA ALA A 60 -18.01 -6.75 -15.29
C ALA A 60 -18.48 -7.11 -16.71
N LYS A 61 -17.57 -7.07 -17.69
CA LYS A 61 -17.82 -7.52 -19.08
C LYS A 61 -17.69 -9.03 -19.28
N LYS A 62 -17.72 -9.82 -18.19
CA LYS A 62 -17.62 -11.30 -18.18
C LYS A 62 -16.30 -11.84 -18.77
N ARG A 63 -15.24 -11.03 -18.77
CA ARG A 63 -13.90 -11.38 -19.26
C ARG A 63 -12.97 -11.63 -18.07
N LYS A 64 -13.33 -12.65 -17.29
CA LYS A 64 -12.68 -13.02 -16.04
C LYS A 64 -11.32 -13.67 -16.31
N LEU A 65 -10.38 -13.46 -15.39
CA LEU A 65 -9.03 -14.03 -15.50
C LEU A 65 -9.04 -15.51 -15.14
N ARG A 66 -9.90 -15.89 -14.19
CA ARG A 66 -9.91 -17.18 -13.52
C ARG A 66 -8.57 -17.49 -12.86
N SER A 67 -8.46 -18.69 -12.32
CA SER A 67 -7.28 -19.19 -11.63
C SER A 67 -5.97 -19.06 -12.44
N PRO A 68 -5.92 -19.43 -13.74
CA PRO A 68 -4.70 -19.28 -14.54
C PRO A 68 -4.30 -17.82 -14.78
N GLY A 69 -5.26 -16.94 -15.04
CA GLY A 69 -4.98 -15.52 -15.25
C GLY A 69 -4.53 -14.83 -13.96
N GLY A 70 -5.12 -15.19 -12.81
CA GLY A 70 -4.66 -14.73 -11.50
C GLY A 70 -3.23 -15.17 -11.21
N ASP A 71 -2.89 -16.41 -11.52
CA ASP A 71 -1.55 -16.96 -11.37
C ASP A 71 -0.52 -16.24 -12.27
N LEU A 72 -0.87 -15.97 -13.54
CA LEU A 72 -0.03 -15.18 -14.43
C LEU A 72 0.23 -13.77 -13.88
N VAL A 73 -0.82 -13.09 -13.41
CA VAL A 73 -0.67 -11.74 -12.82
C VAL A 73 0.24 -11.79 -11.59
N GLY A 74 0.09 -12.77 -10.70
CA GLY A 74 0.97 -12.97 -9.56
C GLY A 74 2.44 -13.08 -9.97
N ARG A 75 2.76 -13.94 -10.94
CA ARG A 75 4.13 -14.08 -11.48
C ARG A 75 4.69 -12.81 -12.09
N VAL A 76 3.89 -12.08 -12.87
CA VAL A 76 4.32 -10.83 -13.51
C VAL A 76 4.67 -9.78 -12.46
N PHE A 77 3.85 -9.66 -11.42
CA PHE A 77 4.02 -8.65 -10.38
C PHE A 77 5.15 -8.97 -9.39
N GLN A 78 5.63 -10.22 -9.31
CA GLN A 78 6.82 -10.58 -8.52
C GLN A 78 8.07 -9.76 -8.93
N LEU A 79 8.18 -9.41 -10.21
CA LEU A 79 9.31 -8.64 -10.76
C LEU A 79 9.00 -7.15 -10.93
N ASN A 80 7.72 -6.77 -10.80
CA ASN A 80 7.32 -5.39 -10.93
C ASN A 80 7.72 -4.57 -9.69
N ARG A 81 8.15 -3.33 -9.90
CA ARG A 81 8.56 -2.37 -8.88
C ARG A 81 7.94 -0.98 -9.09
N THR A 82 7.04 -0.84 -10.06
CA THR A 82 6.45 0.47 -10.41
C THR A 82 5.00 0.58 -9.95
N VAL A 83 4.22 -0.50 -10.05
CA VAL A 83 2.79 -0.53 -9.78
C VAL A 83 2.57 -0.53 -8.28
N ARG A 84 1.77 0.44 -7.83
CA ARG A 84 1.39 0.61 -6.42
C ARG A 84 -0.02 0.11 -6.16
N ARG A 85 -0.86 -0.01 -7.18
CA ARG A 85 -2.27 -0.39 -7.03
C ARG A 85 -2.67 -1.46 -8.04
N LEU A 86 -3.15 -2.60 -7.56
CA LEU A 86 -3.62 -3.72 -8.37
C LEU A 86 -5.06 -4.05 -7.99
N LEU A 87 -5.98 -3.90 -8.93
CA LEU A 87 -7.41 -4.06 -8.72
C LEU A 87 -7.95 -5.20 -9.58
N LEU A 88 -8.25 -6.32 -8.94
CA LEU A 88 -8.72 -7.56 -9.56
C LEU A 88 -10.05 -8.06 -8.98
N PRO A 89 -11.07 -7.24 -8.72
CA PRO A 89 -12.29 -7.76 -8.15
C PRO A 89 -13.12 -8.56 -9.18
N GLY A 90 -13.77 -9.64 -8.74
CA GLY A 90 -14.75 -10.35 -9.56
C GLY A 90 -14.17 -11.31 -10.60
N HIS A 91 -12.88 -11.67 -10.50
CA HIS A 91 -12.17 -12.41 -11.54
C HIS A 91 -12.14 -13.93 -11.36
N GLU A 92 -12.75 -14.48 -10.29
CA GLU A 92 -12.76 -15.92 -9.98
C GLU A 92 -11.33 -16.51 -9.95
N ILE A 93 -10.37 -15.79 -9.34
CA ILE A 93 -8.98 -16.29 -9.31
C ILE A 93 -8.79 -17.49 -8.35
N GLU A 94 -9.76 -17.72 -7.46
CA GLU A 94 -9.79 -18.84 -6.51
C GLU A 94 -8.51 -18.91 -5.65
N ASP A 95 -8.34 -20.01 -4.91
CA ASP A 95 -7.17 -20.19 -4.04
C ASP A 95 -5.85 -20.31 -4.80
N VAL A 96 -5.88 -20.81 -6.04
CA VAL A 96 -4.68 -20.92 -6.89
C VAL A 96 -4.13 -19.53 -7.22
N GLY A 97 -4.99 -18.62 -7.65
CA GLY A 97 -4.61 -17.23 -7.88
C GLY A 97 -4.18 -16.54 -6.60
N ALA A 98 -4.91 -16.75 -5.49
CA ALA A 98 -4.57 -16.18 -4.19
C ALA A 98 -3.17 -16.64 -3.69
N LYS A 99 -2.81 -17.91 -3.87
CA LYS A 99 -1.45 -18.42 -3.57
C LYS A 99 -0.38 -17.72 -4.41
N SER A 100 -0.65 -17.49 -5.70
CA SER A 100 0.26 -16.75 -6.57
C SER A 100 0.41 -15.29 -6.13
N MET A 101 -0.69 -14.66 -5.67
CA MET A 101 -0.64 -13.32 -5.04
C MET A 101 0.17 -13.32 -3.75
N GLY A 102 0.04 -14.35 -2.90
CA GLY A 102 0.88 -14.52 -1.71
C GLY A 102 2.37 -14.59 -2.07
N ASN A 103 2.75 -15.43 -3.05
CA ASN A 103 4.12 -15.51 -3.55
C ASN A 103 4.62 -14.17 -4.12
N MET A 104 3.74 -13.42 -4.79
CA MET A 104 4.02 -12.08 -5.27
C MET A 104 4.31 -11.09 -4.15
N LEU A 105 3.48 -11.08 -3.09
CA LEU A 105 3.65 -10.18 -1.95
C LEU A 105 4.96 -10.43 -1.20
N ARG A 106 5.46 -11.68 -1.16
CA ARG A 106 6.79 -11.97 -0.57
C ARG A 106 7.95 -11.30 -1.28
N ALA A 107 7.84 -11.08 -2.59
CA ALA A 107 8.90 -10.52 -3.43
C ALA A 107 8.68 -9.04 -3.78
N ASN A 108 7.43 -8.56 -3.70
CA ASN A 108 7.03 -7.22 -4.09
C ASN A 108 6.83 -6.33 -2.86
N ASN A 109 7.71 -5.34 -2.71
CA ASN A 109 7.67 -4.33 -1.65
C ASN A 109 7.27 -2.94 -2.17
N THR A 110 6.58 -2.88 -3.30
CA THR A 110 6.15 -1.63 -3.95
C THR A 110 4.64 -1.48 -4.03
N LEU A 111 3.91 -2.60 -3.97
CA LEU A 111 2.46 -2.61 -4.03
C LEU A 111 1.89 -2.11 -2.70
N GLN A 112 1.08 -1.06 -2.76
CA GLN A 112 0.45 -0.39 -1.62
C GLN A 112 -1.04 -0.73 -1.50
N HIS A 113 -1.67 -1.16 -2.60
CA HIS A 113 -3.10 -1.45 -2.64
C HIS A 113 -3.39 -2.68 -3.49
N LEU A 114 -4.02 -3.68 -2.88
CA LEU A 114 -4.42 -4.91 -3.52
C LEU A 114 -5.92 -5.16 -3.27
N ASP A 115 -6.72 -5.16 -4.33
CA ASP A 115 -8.16 -5.44 -4.26
C ASP A 115 -8.47 -6.78 -4.94
N LEU A 116 -8.82 -7.77 -4.11
CA LEU A 116 -9.17 -9.13 -4.50
C LEU A 116 -10.62 -9.47 -4.11
N ARG A 117 -11.52 -8.48 -4.06
CA ARG A 117 -12.93 -8.73 -3.72
C ARG A 117 -13.64 -9.62 -4.74
N GLY A 118 -14.54 -10.52 -4.32
CA GLY A 118 -15.36 -11.28 -5.28
C GLY A 118 -14.60 -12.32 -6.09
N ASN A 119 -13.60 -12.99 -5.51
CA ASN A 119 -12.69 -13.88 -6.24
C ASN A 119 -12.81 -15.36 -5.86
N GLU A 120 -13.83 -15.74 -5.10
CA GLU A 120 -14.03 -17.12 -4.63
C GLU A 120 -12.85 -17.65 -3.82
N ILE A 121 -12.12 -16.77 -3.13
CA ILE A 121 -10.99 -17.13 -2.26
C ILE A 121 -11.54 -17.77 -0.99
N THR A 122 -11.00 -18.92 -0.60
CA THR A 122 -11.38 -19.61 0.64
C THR A 122 -10.39 -19.32 1.77
N GLY A 123 -10.56 -19.99 2.92
CA GLY A 123 -9.58 -19.94 4.01
C GLY A 123 -8.17 -20.34 3.57
N GLU A 124 -8.02 -21.23 2.58
CA GLU A 124 -6.71 -21.66 2.08
C GLU A 124 -5.97 -20.52 1.36
N GLY A 125 -6.62 -19.86 0.40
CA GLY A 125 -6.03 -18.73 -0.31
C GLY A 125 -5.79 -17.52 0.61
N ALA A 126 -6.69 -17.28 1.56
CA ALA A 126 -6.51 -16.22 2.55
C ALA A 126 -5.30 -16.48 3.46
N ARG A 127 -5.06 -17.73 3.85
CA ARG A 127 -3.85 -18.12 4.58
C ARG A 127 -2.59 -17.85 3.77
N ALA A 128 -2.57 -18.22 2.49
CA ALA A 128 -1.41 -17.97 1.63
C ALA A 128 -1.07 -16.47 1.51
N ILE A 129 -2.08 -15.60 1.43
CA ILE A 129 -1.91 -14.14 1.45
C ILE A 129 -1.43 -13.67 2.82
N SER A 130 -2.03 -14.16 3.90
CA SER A 130 -1.70 -13.77 5.28
C SER A 130 -0.25 -14.13 5.65
N ASP A 131 0.19 -15.34 5.29
CA ASP A 131 1.55 -15.81 5.53
C ASP A 131 2.60 -14.97 4.78
N ALA A 132 2.23 -14.31 3.68
CA ALA A 132 3.10 -13.42 2.91
C ALA A 132 3.14 -11.99 3.48
N LEU A 133 2.13 -11.61 4.27
CA LEU A 133 2.02 -10.28 4.85
C LEU A 133 2.66 -10.14 6.23
N TYR A 134 3.21 -11.22 6.76
CA TYR A 134 3.98 -11.19 8.00
C TYR A 134 5.21 -10.28 7.83
N GLY A 135 5.26 -9.16 8.57
CA GLY A 135 6.34 -8.17 8.45
C GLY A 135 6.40 -7.44 7.10
N HIS A 136 5.33 -7.47 6.28
CA HIS A 136 5.31 -6.74 5.01
C HIS A 136 5.22 -5.24 5.24
N GLU A 137 6.04 -4.47 4.53
CA GLU A 137 6.28 -3.05 4.84
C GLU A 137 5.59 -2.06 3.90
N SER A 138 5.01 -2.52 2.79
CA SER A 138 4.49 -1.62 1.75
C SER A 138 2.98 -1.68 1.53
N LEU A 139 2.33 -2.82 1.80
CA LEU A 139 0.91 -2.97 1.50
C LEU A 139 0.04 -2.29 2.55
N GLU A 140 -0.59 -1.17 2.18
CA GLU A 140 -1.44 -0.38 3.08
C GLU A 140 -2.92 -0.77 3.02
N HIS A 141 -3.37 -1.34 1.90
CA HIS A 141 -4.76 -1.71 1.68
C HIS A 141 -4.90 -3.10 1.08
N LEU A 142 -5.69 -3.93 1.74
CA LEU A 142 -6.04 -5.28 1.28
C LEU A 142 -7.57 -5.45 1.25
N GLY A 143 -8.12 -5.65 0.06
CA GLY A 143 -9.53 -5.98 -0.15
C GLY A 143 -9.75 -7.47 -0.35
N LEU A 144 -10.40 -8.14 0.61
CA LEU A 144 -10.79 -9.55 0.54
C LEU A 144 -12.30 -9.75 0.73
N SER A 145 -13.11 -8.69 0.61
CA SER A 145 -14.56 -8.78 0.78
C SER A 145 -15.25 -9.60 -0.32
N SER A 146 -16.42 -10.14 -0.04
CA SER A 146 -17.19 -10.98 -0.97
C SER A 146 -16.40 -12.22 -1.43
N ASN A 147 -15.76 -12.91 -0.49
CA ASN A 147 -15.07 -14.17 -0.72
C ASN A 147 -15.67 -15.24 0.23
N LYS A 148 -14.99 -16.37 0.42
CA LYS A 148 -15.45 -17.52 1.21
C LYS A 148 -14.45 -17.89 2.30
N LEU A 149 -13.89 -16.89 2.97
CA LEU A 149 -12.82 -17.07 3.96
C LEU A 149 -13.25 -17.97 5.14
N GLY A 150 -14.46 -17.78 5.65
CA GLY A 150 -14.93 -18.42 6.87
C GLY A 150 -14.06 -18.08 8.09
N ASP A 151 -14.30 -18.79 9.20
CA ASP A 151 -13.51 -18.62 10.42
C ASP A 151 -12.04 -18.98 10.24
N GLU A 152 -11.73 -20.00 9.43
CA GLU A 152 -10.35 -20.42 9.20
C GLU A 152 -9.54 -19.35 8.46
N GLY A 153 -10.12 -18.72 7.44
CA GLY A 153 -9.49 -17.58 6.77
C GLY A 153 -9.35 -16.37 7.70
N ALA A 154 -10.35 -16.09 8.52
CA ALA A 154 -10.29 -15.00 9.50
C ALA A 154 -9.19 -15.22 10.55
N LYS A 155 -9.01 -16.44 11.05
CA LYS A 155 -7.93 -16.81 11.98
C LYS A 155 -6.55 -16.64 11.33
N ALA A 156 -6.38 -17.05 10.08
CA ALA A 156 -5.12 -16.85 9.36
C ALA A 156 -4.78 -15.36 9.20
N VAL A 157 -5.78 -14.54 8.86
CA VAL A 157 -5.61 -13.08 8.81
C VAL A 157 -5.29 -12.52 10.20
N ALA A 158 -5.98 -12.98 11.25
CA ALA A 158 -5.72 -12.55 12.62
C ALA A 158 -4.26 -12.82 13.07
N GLN A 159 -3.67 -13.95 12.67
CA GLN A 159 -2.29 -14.29 13.02
C GLN A 159 -1.24 -13.32 12.45
N MET A 160 -1.48 -12.71 11.29
CA MET A 160 -0.52 -11.75 10.72
C MET A 160 -0.64 -10.35 11.31
N ILE A 161 -1.85 -9.93 11.72
CA ILE A 161 -2.16 -8.54 12.11
C ILE A 161 -1.17 -7.98 13.16
N PRO A 162 -0.81 -8.68 14.26
CA PRO A 162 0.11 -8.14 15.26
C PRO A 162 1.50 -7.79 14.72
N TYR A 163 1.93 -8.43 13.62
CA TYR A 163 3.28 -8.32 13.06
C TYR A 163 3.35 -7.47 11.80
N ASN A 164 2.22 -7.01 11.28
CA ASN A 164 2.20 -6.15 10.10
C ASN A 164 2.04 -4.68 10.52
N ILE A 165 3.01 -3.87 10.11
CA ILE A 165 3.09 -2.45 10.48
C ILE A 165 2.62 -1.51 9.36
N SER A 166 2.40 -2.01 8.15
CA SER A 166 2.08 -1.20 6.97
C SER A 166 0.57 -1.15 6.66
N LEU A 167 -0.15 -2.23 6.96
CA LEU A 167 -1.55 -2.39 6.62
C LEU A 167 -2.43 -1.46 7.45
N LYS A 168 -3.14 -0.56 6.78
CA LYS A 168 -4.04 0.44 7.36
C LYS A 168 -5.50 0.04 7.18
N TYR A 169 -5.82 -0.59 6.04
CA TYR A 169 -7.19 -0.94 5.64
C TYR A 169 -7.30 -2.42 5.25
N LEU A 170 -8.25 -3.11 5.88
CA LEU A 170 -8.53 -4.52 5.63
C LEU A 170 -10.03 -4.73 5.35
N GLY A 171 -10.36 -5.20 4.16
CA GLY A 171 -11.74 -5.47 3.75
C GLY A 171 -12.09 -6.95 3.90
N LEU A 172 -12.97 -7.31 4.84
CA LEU A 172 -13.41 -8.69 5.10
C LEU A 172 -14.94 -8.86 5.07
N ALA A 173 -15.69 -7.90 4.53
CA ALA A 173 -17.14 -7.97 4.45
C ALA A 173 -17.60 -9.15 3.58
N TYR A 174 -18.77 -9.75 3.85
CA TYR A 174 -19.32 -10.87 3.08
C TYR A 174 -18.32 -12.04 2.92
N ASN A 175 -17.91 -12.65 4.03
CA ASN A 175 -16.96 -13.78 4.03
C ASN A 175 -17.42 -15.00 4.84
N GLY A 176 -18.62 -14.96 5.42
CA GLY A 176 -19.13 -16.04 6.28
C GLY A 176 -18.30 -16.24 7.54
N ILE A 177 -17.72 -15.16 8.07
CA ILE A 177 -16.94 -15.20 9.31
C ILE A 177 -17.93 -15.27 10.49
N GLY A 178 -17.77 -16.27 11.35
CA GLY A 178 -18.57 -16.48 12.54
C GLY A 178 -17.92 -15.88 13.80
N GLU A 179 -18.43 -16.31 14.95
CA GLU A 179 -17.95 -15.85 16.25
C GLU A 179 -16.46 -16.14 16.50
N GLU A 180 -16.00 -17.34 16.14
CA GLU A 180 -14.61 -17.77 16.41
C GLU A 180 -13.59 -16.98 15.58
N GLY A 181 -13.88 -16.74 14.29
CA GLY A 181 -13.07 -15.85 13.46
C GLY A 181 -13.13 -14.39 13.95
N GLY A 182 -14.30 -13.95 14.43
CA GLY A 182 -14.48 -12.64 15.04
C GLY A 182 -13.63 -12.43 16.30
N LYS A 183 -13.59 -13.41 17.22
CA LYS A 183 -12.76 -13.36 18.43
C LYS A 183 -11.27 -13.27 18.08
N ALA A 184 -10.81 -14.10 17.15
CA ALA A 184 -9.42 -14.06 16.69
C ALA A 184 -9.03 -12.69 16.12
N LEU A 185 -9.90 -12.11 15.28
CA LEU A 185 -9.69 -10.75 14.75
C LEU A 185 -9.64 -9.69 15.85
N LEU A 186 -10.51 -9.79 16.86
CA LEU A 186 -10.50 -8.87 17.99
C LEU A 186 -9.18 -8.93 18.76
N GLU A 187 -8.74 -10.12 19.15
CA GLU A 187 -7.47 -10.30 19.88
C GLU A 187 -6.29 -9.73 19.10
N ALA A 188 -6.27 -9.96 17.79
CA ALA A 188 -5.22 -9.47 16.91
C ALA A 188 -5.23 -7.93 16.76
N VAL A 189 -6.41 -7.33 16.56
CA VAL A 189 -6.55 -5.87 16.43
C VAL A 189 -6.13 -5.16 17.72
N LEU A 190 -6.38 -5.73 18.89
CA LEU A 190 -5.96 -5.17 20.18
C LEU A 190 -4.42 -5.08 20.31
N GLN A 191 -3.69 -5.94 19.62
CA GLN A 191 -2.21 -5.99 19.62
C GLN A 191 -1.57 -5.16 18.49
N ASN A 192 -2.36 -4.69 17.52
CA ASN A 192 -1.86 -3.91 16.40
C ASN A 192 -2.16 -2.40 16.57
N ARG A 193 -1.29 -1.55 16.02
CA ARG A 193 -1.40 -0.07 16.08
C ARG A 193 -1.44 0.62 14.71
N SER A 194 -1.18 -0.13 13.64
CA SER A 194 -1.16 0.38 12.26
C SER A 194 -2.53 0.35 11.59
N LEU A 195 -3.33 -0.66 11.90
CA LEU A 195 -4.63 -0.89 11.30
C LEU A 195 -5.66 0.10 11.85
N VAL A 196 -6.30 0.85 10.94
CA VAL A 196 -7.28 1.90 11.27
C VAL A 196 -8.69 1.55 10.83
N MET A 197 -8.84 0.56 9.95
CA MET A 197 -10.14 0.17 9.41
C MET A 197 -10.18 -1.31 9.07
N VAL A 198 -11.20 -1.99 9.59
CA VAL A 198 -11.58 -3.35 9.19
C VAL A 198 -13.05 -3.35 8.81
N GLN A 199 -13.37 -3.72 7.57
CA GLN A 199 -14.75 -3.88 7.13
C GLN A 199 -15.21 -5.31 7.39
N LEU A 200 -16.15 -5.50 8.31
CA LEU A 200 -16.70 -6.82 8.69
C LEU A 200 -18.20 -6.95 8.43
N VAL A 201 -18.78 -5.99 7.70
CA VAL A 201 -20.22 -5.96 7.40
C VAL A 201 -20.64 -7.26 6.71
N LYS A 202 -21.82 -7.77 7.08
CA LYS A 202 -22.43 -8.97 6.46
C LYS A 202 -21.55 -10.23 6.64
N ASN A 203 -21.10 -10.42 7.87
CA ASN A 203 -20.59 -11.67 8.41
C ASN A 203 -21.48 -12.07 9.60
N ASP A 204 -21.29 -13.28 10.10
CA ASP A 204 -22.05 -13.88 11.21
C ASP A 204 -21.34 -13.67 12.56
N ILE A 205 -20.69 -12.51 12.72
CA ILE A 205 -19.97 -12.12 13.93
C ILE A 205 -20.94 -11.45 14.91
N PRO A 206 -20.99 -11.87 16.19
CA PRO A 206 -21.80 -11.20 17.21
C PRO A 206 -21.50 -9.70 17.31
N GLN A 207 -22.57 -8.90 17.46
CA GLN A 207 -22.48 -7.44 17.48
C GLN A 207 -21.53 -6.92 18.58
N GLU A 208 -21.49 -7.59 19.73
CA GLU A 208 -20.58 -7.26 20.83
C GLU A 208 -19.10 -7.29 20.40
N ILE A 209 -18.70 -8.29 19.61
CA ILE A 209 -17.33 -8.42 19.09
C ILE A 209 -17.07 -7.32 18.07
N LEU A 210 -18.02 -7.04 17.18
CA LEU A 210 -17.90 -5.96 16.19
C LEU A 210 -17.70 -4.59 16.84
N ASP A 211 -18.43 -4.30 17.93
CA ASP A 211 -18.30 -3.04 18.65
C ASP A 211 -16.97 -2.91 19.39
N LYS A 212 -16.46 -4.00 19.97
CA LYS A 212 -15.11 -4.04 20.55
C LYS A 212 -14.02 -3.80 19.50
N ILE A 213 -14.12 -4.43 18.32
CA ILE A 213 -13.20 -4.20 17.20
C ILE A 213 -13.25 -2.73 16.76
N ARG A 214 -14.46 -2.16 16.59
CA ARG A 214 -14.64 -0.74 16.22
C ARG A 214 -13.99 0.20 17.23
N ALA A 215 -14.21 -0.04 18.53
CA ALA A 215 -13.60 0.77 19.59
C ALA A 215 -12.06 0.72 19.53
N ALA A 216 -11.47 -0.48 19.35
CA ALA A 216 -10.03 -0.64 19.21
C ALA A 216 -9.46 0.13 18.00
N LEU A 217 -10.13 0.07 16.84
CA LEU A 217 -9.71 0.80 15.64
C LEU A 217 -9.81 2.32 15.79
N VAL A 218 -10.81 2.82 16.54
CA VAL A 218 -10.90 4.26 16.87
C VAL A 218 -9.70 4.70 17.71
N VAL A 219 -9.29 3.89 18.69
CA VAL A 219 -8.10 4.16 19.51
C VAL A 219 -6.85 4.22 18.62
N ASN A 220 -6.64 3.26 17.72
CA ASN A 220 -5.52 3.29 16.77
C ASN A 220 -5.52 4.55 15.91
N LYS A 221 -6.67 4.93 15.34
CA LYS A 221 -6.81 6.15 14.53
C LYS A 221 -6.50 7.43 15.33
N LEU A 222 -6.92 7.50 16.58
CA LEU A 222 -6.62 8.64 17.45
C LEU A 222 -5.13 8.73 17.80
N MET A 223 -4.49 7.60 18.10
CA MET A 223 -3.05 7.56 18.38
C MET A 223 -2.21 7.98 17.17
N GLN A 224 -2.56 7.52 15.97
CA GLN A 224 -1.87 7.97 14.75
C GLN A 224 -2.02 9.47 14.51
N LYS A 225 -3.22 10.03 14.70
CA LYS A 225 -3.43 11.49 14.60
C LYS A 225 -2.66 12.28 15.66
N LYS A 226 -2.51 11.73 16.86
CA LYS A 226 -1.70 12.36 17.92
C LYS A 226 -0.22 12.33 17.53
N ALA A 227 0.31 11.18 17.09
CA ALA A 227 1.69 11.04 16.64
C ALA A 227 2.02 12.04 15.53
N GLN A 228 1.18 12.14 14.50
CA GLN A 228 1.35 13.13 13.42
C GLN A 228 1.41 14.58 13.92
N ARG A 229 0.55 14.96 14.86
CA ARG A 229 0.57 16.31 15.43
C ARG A 229 1.80 16.59 16.26
N ASP A 230 2.33 15.58 16.95
CA ASP A 230 3.51 15.72 17.78
C ASP A 230 4.76 15.81 16.88
N GLU A 231 4.85 15.01 15.81
CA GLU A 231 5.87 15.12 14.74
C GLU A 231 5.83 16.50 14.04
N GLU A 232 4.65 17.00 13.68
CA GLU A 232 4.49 18.33 13.07
C GLU A 232 4.97 19.47 13.98
N LYS A 233 4.78 19.33 15.30
CA LYS A 233 5.27 20.33 16.27
C LYS A 233 6.78 20.27 16.40
N GLU A 234 7.35 19.07 16.44
CA GLU A 234 8.81 18.88 16.49
C GLU A 234 9.49 19.44 15.23
N GLN A 235 8.92 19.16 14.06
CA GLN A 235 9.41 19.68 12.79
C GLN A 235 9.39 21.22 12.76
N LYS A 236 8.30 21.85 13.20
CA LYS A 236 8.21 23.32 13.29
C LYS A 236 9.25 23.90 14.24
N LYS A 237 9.44 23.28 15.41
CA LYS A 237 10.46 23.72 16.37
C LYS A 237 11.87 23.62 15.79
N TYR A 238 12.15 22.54 15.05
CA TYR A 238 13.42 22.36 14.36
C TYR A 238 13.64 23.45 13.30
N GLU A 239 12.65 23.72 12.45
CA GLU A 239 12.71 24.78 11.43
C GLU A 239 12.89 26.19 12.03
N GLU A 240 12.25 26.48 13.17
CA GLU A 240 12.44 27.75 13.89
C GLU A 240 13.88 27.86 14.44
N THR A 241 14.39 26.79 15.05
CA THR A 241 15.76 26.74 15.58
C THR A 241 16.80 26.90 14.46
N GLU A 242 16.58 26.24 13.32
CA GLU A 242 17.45 26.34 12.15
C GLU A 242 17.49 27.76 11.57
N LYS A 243 16.33 28.43 11.47
CA LYS A 243 16.25 29.84 11.05
C LYS A 243 16.99 30.78 12.00
N GLU A 244 16.86 30.57 13.31
CA GLU A 244 17.56 31.36 14.31
C GLU A 244 19.07 31.16 14.23
N LEU A 245 19.55 29.92 14.06
CA LEU A 245 20.97 29.61 13.86
C LEU A 245 21.54 30.24 12.59
N VAL A 246 20.79 30.23 11.48
CA VAL A 246 21.21 30.89 10.23
C VAL A 246 21.34 32.39 10.46
N ARG A 247 20.35 33.01 11.09
CA ARG A 247 20.38 34.45 11.41
C ARG A 247 21.57 34.81 12.29
N MET A 248 21.84 34.05 13.34
CA MET A 248 23.01 34.27 14.22
C MET A 248 24.33 34.14 13.46
N ARG A 249 24.43 33.21 12.50
CA ARG A 249 25.62 33.04 11.67
C ARG A 249 25.85 34.21 10.73
N GLU A 250 24.77 34.73 10.12
CA GLU A 250 24.81 35.92 9.27
C GLU A 250 25.22 37.17 10.09
N GLU A 251 24.64 37.35 11.28
CA GLU A 251 25.01 38.44 12.20
C GLU A 251 26.49 38.34 12.64
N ALA A 252 27.00 37.14 12.96
CA ALA A 252 28.41 36.94 13.32
C ALA A 252 29.38 37.22 12.16
N LEU A 253 29.03 36.85 10.93
CA LEU A 253 29.81 37.15 9.72
C LEU A 253 29.83 38.66 9.42
N SER A 254 28.71 39.35 9.64
CA SER A 254 28.64 40.81 9.48
C SER A 254 29.58 41.52 10.45
N ASN A 255 29.58 41.12 11.72
CA ASN A 255 30.42 41.73 12.75
C ASN A 255 31.92 41.48 12.52
N GLN A 256 32.31 40.29 12.02
CA GLN A 256 33.72 40.01 11.68
C GLN A 256 34.24 40.88 10.53
N ASN A 257 33.41 41.15 9.51
CA ASN A 257 33.80 42.03 8.41
C ASN A 257 33.93 43.51 8.84
N GLU A 258 33.12 43.95 9.81
CA GLU A 258 33.22 45.30 10.38
C GLU A 258 34.50 45.47 11.22
N GLU A 259 34.87 44.46 12.03
CA GLU A 259 36.10 44.47 12.83
C GLU A 259 37.37 44.46 11.96
N GLU A 260 37.43 43.63 10.89
CA GLU A 260 38.56 43.62 9.94
C GLU A 260 38.67 44.92 9.11
N SER A 261 37.55 45.63 8.83
CA SER A 261 37.59 46.91 8.13
C SER A 261 38.04 48.09 9.01
N SER A 262 37.93 47.96 10.35
CA SER A 262 38.31 49.00 11.30
C SER A 262 39.78 48.91 11.76
N SER A 263 40.45 47.79 11.50
CA SER A 263 41.86 47.59 11.86
C SER A 263 42.87 48.11 10.83
N ASP A 264 42.40 48.60 9.68
CA ASP A 264 43.24 49.10 8.58
C ASP A 264 43.37 50.66 8.58
N GLU A 265 42.88 51.37 9.61
CA GLU A 265 42.91 52.85 9.68
C GLU A 265 43.84 53.46 10.76
N ASP A 266 44.75 52.69 11.38
CA ASP A 266 45.65 53.20 12.45
C ASP A 266 47.16 53.00 12.17
N GLU A 267 47.61 53.16 10.93
CA GLU A 267 49.03 53.46 10.63
C GLU A 267 49.13 54.72 9.75
N ASP A 268 49.33 55.87 10.41
CA ASP A 268 50.24 56.97 10.01
C ASP A 268 49.74 58.32 10.53
N ASP A 269 49.95 58.58 11.83
CA ASP A 269 50.02 59.96 12.33
C ASP A 269 51.46 60.29 12.79
N GLU A 270 52.34 60.49 11.81
CA GLU A 270 53.71 61.03 11.98
C GLU A 270 53.71 62.55 12.32
N SER A 271 52.81 63.03 13.20
CA SER A 271 52.64 64.48 13.43
C SER A 271 52.82 64.99 14.87
N LEU A 272 53.16 64.12 15.81
CA LEU A 272 53.52 64.48 17.19
C LEU A 272 54.68 63.53 17.52
N TRP A 273 55.95 63.91 17.55
CA TRP A 273 56.58 64.89 18.41
C TRP A 273 57.78 65.55 17.70
N ILE A 274 57.74 66.89 17.63
CA ILE A 274 58.91 67.77 17.53
C ILE A 274 59.70 67.72 18.84
#